data_AF-A0A2G8KHV9-F1
#
_entry.id   AF-A0A2G8KHV9-F1
#
_cell.length_a   1.000
_cell.length_b   1.000
_cell.length_c   1.000
_cell.angle_alpha   90.00
_cell.angle_beta   90.00
_cell.angle_gamma   90.00
#
_symmetry.space_group_name_H-M   'P 1'
#
loop_
_entity.id
_entity.type
_entity.pdbx_description
1 polymer ?
#
loop_
_entity_poly.entity_id
_entity_poly.type
_entity_poly.pdbx_seq_one_letter_code
_entity_poly.pdbx_strand_id
1 'polypeptide(L)'
;MFWFLQYRLEGGSFRSIQELVNHHMSTQTPVTKASNAMIRNPISKVKDKHDLRHEDILLDTKLGQSIPINTVCVCTDVELVGEIRTVGTWANGQFGDVHKATFKNKPVAVKTCKATVDAATRRKFLSEAYILKNYNHPNIVKLIGVATDRHPIYIIMELVQGQKPEKN
;
A
#
# COMPACT_ATOMS: atom_id res chain seq x y z
N MET A 1 32.04 6.12 23.87
CA MET A 1 32.34 4.68 23.67
C MET A 1 31.27 4.13 22.74
N PHE A 2 31.57 3.97 21.46
CA PHE A 2 30.59 3.59 20.43
C PHE A 2 30.27 2.09 20.55
N TRP A 3 29.04 1.75 20.94
CA TRP A 3 28.51 0.40 20.75
C TRP A 3 28.34 0.17 19.24
N PHE A 4 29.17 -0.69 18.64
CA PHE A 4 28.89 -1.18 17.28
C PHE A 4 27.61 -2.01 17.32
N LEU A 5 26.60 -1.62 16.54
CA LEU A 5 25.40 -2.45 16.34
C LEU A 5 25.86 -3.80 15.74
N GLN A 6 25.63 -4.89 16.47
CA GLN A 6 25.84 -6.24 15.98
C GLN A 6 24.48 -6.89 15.71
N TYR A 7 24.34 -7.55 14.56
CA TYR A 7 23.12 -8.24 14.15
C TYR A 7 23.20 -9.73 14.51
N ARG A 8 22.10 -10.32 15.00
CA ARG A 8 22.03 -11.73 15.42
C ARG A 8 20.57 -12.22 15.40
N LEU A 9 20.35 -13.50 15.06
CA LEU A 9 19.07 -14.20 15.26
C LEU A 9 19.18 -15.09 16.52
N GLU A 10 19.78 -16.27 16.39
CA GLU A 10 20.20 -17.13 17.50
C GLU A 10 21.63 -17.60 17.25
N GLY A 11 22.60 -17.28 18.12
CA GLY A 11 24.00 -17.70 17.95
C GLY A 11 24.97 -16.57 17.64
N GLY A 12 25.71 -16.62 16.52
CA GLY A 12 26.80 -15.68 16.19
C GLY A 12 26.33 -14.23 15.97
N SER A 13 27.23 -13.25 16.14
CA SER A 13 26.97 -11.84 15.80
C SER A 13 27.70 -11.42 14.53
N PHE A 14 27.03 -10.57 13.74
CA PHE A 14 27.49 -10.12 12.43
C PHE A 14 27.53 -8.60 12.36
N ARG A 15 28.35 -8.05 11.45
CA ARG A 15 28.56 -6.60 11.30
C ARG A 15 27.47 -5.94 10.45
N SER A 16 26.74 -6.72 9.66
CA SER A 16 25.60 -6.25 8.87
C SER A 16 24.53 -7.33 8.72
N ILE A 17 23.29 -6.92 8.42
CA ILE A 17 22.21 -7.84 8.06
C ILE A 17 22.59 -8.69 6.83
N GLN A 18 23.30 -8.10 5.87
CA GLN A 18 23.74 -8.82 4.67
C GLN A 18 24.71 -9.95 5.00
N GLU A 19 25.67 -9.71 5.89
CA GLU A 19 26.62 -10.73 6.35
C GLU A 19 25.90 -11.86 7.11
N LEU A 20 24.96 -11.51 7.98
CA LEU A 20 24.12 -12.47 8.69
C LEU A 20 23.35 -13.38 7.72
N VAL A 21 22.67 -12.79 6.73
CA VAL A 21 21.88 -13.52 5.75
C VAL A 21 22.78 -14.41 4.89
N ASN A 22 23.90 -13.88 4.39
CA ASN A 22 24.84 -14.63 3.57
C ASN A 22 25.46 -15.82 4.32
N HIS A 23 25.74 -15.68 5.61
CA HIS A 23 26.22 -16.78 6.44
C HIS A 23 25.19 -17.93 6.46
N HIS A 24 23.96 -17.67 6.90
CA HIS A 24 22.93 -18.71 6.98
C HIS A 24 22.57 -19.33 5.63
N MET A 25 22.64 -18.56 4.54
CA MET A 25 22.45 -19.06 3.18
C MET A 25 23.60 -19.97 2.72
N SER A 26 24.84 -19.62 2.98
CA SER A 26 26.01 -20.39 2.52
C SER A 26 26.25 -21.64 3.37
N THR A 27 26.10 -21.55 4.69
CA THR A 27 26.35 -22.66 5.61
C THR A 27 25.13 -23.56 5.81
N GLN A 28 23.96 -23.16 5.28
CA GLN A 28 22.68 -23.84 5.53
C GLN A 28 22.40 -24.05 7.03
N THR A 29 22.86 -23.09 7.86
CA THR A 29 22.64 -23.16 9.30
C THR A 29 21.24 -22.64 9.63
N PRO A 30 20.51 -23.28 10.56
CA PRO A 30 19.20 -22.83 10.96
C PRO A 30 19.26 -21.41 11.56
N VAL A 31 18.29 -20.58 11.20
CA VAL A 31 18.12 -19.23 11.78
C VAL A 31 17.59 -19.28 13.21
N THR A 32 16.89 -20.37 13.55
CA THR A 32 16.28 -20.63 14.85
C THR A 32 16.37 -22.12 15.16
N LYS A 33 16.91 -22.48 16.33
CA LYS A 33 17.08 -23.88 16.75
C LYS A 33 15.75 -24.59 16.95
N ALA A 34 14.74 -23.88 17.46
CA ALA A 34 13.44 -24.45 17.80
C ALA A 34 12.65 -24.95 16.58
N SER A 35 12.73 -24.24 15.45
CA SER A 35 11.97 -24.58 14.23
C SER A 35 12.83 -25.17 13.11
N ASN A 36 14.16 -25.16 13.27
CA ASN A 36 15.12 -25.58 12.26
C ASN A 36 14.95 -24.86 10.91
N ALA A 37 14.39 -23.63 10.92
CA ALA A 37 14.13 -22.86 9.72
C ALA A 37 15.44 -22.45 9.05
N MET A 38 15.54 -22.58 7.72
CA MET A 38 16.75 -22.27 6.95
C MET A 38 16.44 -21.27 5.83
N ILE A 39 17.37 -20.35 5.56
CA ILE A 39 17.28 -19.43 4.43
C ILE A 39 17.75 -20.18 3.18
N ARG A 40 16.85 -20.36 2.20
CA ARG A 40 17.15 -21.08 0.95
C ARG A 40 17.03 -20.20 -0.28
N ASN A 41 15.80 -19.74 -0.55
CA ASN A 41 15.50 -18.94 -1.72
C ASN A 41 15.24 -17.51 -1.27
N PRO A 42 16.13 -16.56 -1.58
CA PRO A 42 15.83 -15.16 -1.38
C PRO A 42 14.58 -14.84 -2.17
N ILE A 43 13.58 -14.29 -1.48
CA ILE A 43 12.48 -13.63 -2.19
C ILE A 43 13.11 -12.35 -2.72
N SER A 44 13.58 -12.40 -3.96
CA SER A 44 13.90 -11.18 -4.70
C SER A 44 12.67 -10.30 -4.57
N LYS A 45 12.83 -9.11 -4.00
CA LYS A 45 11.88 -8.03 -4.23
C LYS A 45 12.01 -7.71 -5.72
N VAL A 46 11.43 -8.55 -6.57
CA VAL A 46 11.15 -8.17 -7.95
C VAL A 46 10.32 -6.93 -7.76
N LYS A 47 10.91 -5.78 -8.10
CA LYS A 47 10.26 -4.50 -7.95
C LYS A 47 8.97 -4.64 -8.74
N ASP A 48 7.85 -4.82 -8.04
CA ASP A 48 6.57 -4.86 -8.72
C ASP A 48 6.51 -3.53 -9.47
N LYS A 49 6.03 -3.53 -10.71
CA LYS A 49 5.88 -2.28 -11.45
C LYS A 49 5.01 -1.27 -10.69
N HIS A 50 4.22 -1.76 -9.73
CA HIS A 50 3.37 -0.99 -8.83
C HIS A 50 4.05 -0.62 -7.50
N ASP A 51 5.25 -1.09 -7.18
CA ASP A 51 5.98 -0.68 -5.96
C ASP A 51 6.56 0.73 -6.13
N LEU A 52 5.89 1.72 -5.54
CA LEU A 52 6.31 3.12 -5.55
C LEU A 52 6.92 3.53 -4.21
N ARG A 53 7.70 4.61 -4.21
CA ARG A 53 8.24 5.21 -2.99
C ARG A 53 7.43 6.44 -2.61
N HIS A 54 7.31 6.71 -1.32
CA HIS A 54 6.61 7.91 -0.86
C HIS A 54 7.25 9.21 -1.35
N GLU A 55 8.57 9.25 -1.54
CA GLU A 55 9.30 10.42 -2.03
C GLU A 55 8.95 10.81 -3.47
N ASP A 56 8.43 9.84 -4.25
CA ASP A 56 8.01 10.08 -5.63
C ASP A 56 6.57 10.67 -5.69
N ILE A 57 5.87 10.78 -4.56
CA ILE A 57 4.47 11.22 -4.46
C ILE A 57 4.37 12.54 -3.71
N LEU A 58 3.85 13.56 -4.38
CA LEU A 58 3.58 14.87 -3.78
C LEU A 58 2.10 14.98 -3.41
N LEU A 59 1.76 14.75 -2.13
CA LEU A 59 0.41 14.97 -1.63
C LEU A 59 0.04 16.45 -1.71
N ASP A 60 -1.15 16.72 -2.21
CA ASP A 60 -1.75 18.05 -2.33
C ASP A 60 -2.97 18.07 -1.39
N THR A 61 -4.14 18.43 -1.91
CA THR A 61 -5.33 18.69 -1.12
C THR A 61 -6.08 17.41 -0.76
N LYS A 62 -6.61 17.35 0.46
CA LYS A 62 -7.52 16.27 0.88
C LYS A 62 -8.85 16.37 0.11
N LEU A 63 -9.22 15.29 -0.56
CA LEU A 63 -10.48 15.17 -1.28
C LEU A 63 -11.61 14.72 -0.33
N GLY A 64 -11.34 13.77 0.56
CA GLY A 64 -12.32 13.35 1.57
C GLY A 64 -11.94 12.08 2.32
N GLN A 65 -12.93 11.43 2.93
CA GLN A 65 -12.78 10.12 3.57
C GLN A 65 -13.09 8.99 2.60
N SER A 66 -12.35 7.88 2.69
CA SER A 66 -12.48 6.77 1.75
C SER A 66 -13.41 5.66 2.24
N ILE A 67 -14.22 5.13 1.33
CA ILE A 67 -14.98 3.86 1.48
C ILE A 67 -14.20 2.69 0.86
N PRO A 68 -14.42 1.43 1.29
CA PRO A 68 -13.72 0.30 0.73
C PRO A 68 -14.13 -0.02 -0.72
N ILE A 69 -13.15 -0.38 -1.56
CA ILE A 69 -13.32 -0.64 -3.02
C ILE A 69 -13.96 -2.01 -3.31
N ASN A 70 -14.17 -2.84 -2.28
CA ASN A 70 -14.83 -4.16 -2.41
C ASN A 70 -16.32 -4.06 -2.83
N THR A 71 -16.89 -2.86 -2.83
CA THR A 71 -18.04 -2.51 -3.66
C THR A 71 -17.49 -1.87 -4.92
N VAL A 72 -17.61 -2.54 -6.07
CA VAL A 72 -17.16 -2.07 -7.39
C VAL A 72 -17.61 -0.63 -7.60
N CYS A 73 -16.77 0.35 -7.27
CA CYS A 73 -17.00 1.73 -7.63
C CYS A 73 -16.44 1.87 -9.04
N VAL A 74 -17.35 1.69 -9.99
CA VAL A 74 -17.30 2.36 -11.28
C VAL A 74 -17.21 3.85 -10.92
N CYS A 75 -16.00 4.39 -10.81
CA CYS A 75 -15.83 5.83 -10.65
C CYS A 75 -16.12 6.50 -12.00
N THR A 76 -17.38 6.49 -12.40
CA THR A 76 -17.99 7.70 -12.95
C THR A 76 -18.59 8.38 -11.72
N ASP A 77 -18.21 9.64 -11.50
CA ASP A 77 -18.75 10.50 -10.46
C ASP A 77 -18.11 10.35 -9.07
N VAL A 78 -16.92 10.95 -8.95
CA VAL A 78 -16.47 11.51 -7.67
C VAL A 78 -17.39 12.68 -7.31
N GLU A 79 -18.59 12.38 -6.83
CA GLU A 79 -19.31 13.27 -5.91
C GLU A 79 -18.85 12.93 -4.49
N LEU A 80 -17.76 13.57 -4.09
CA LEU A 80 -17.59 13.86 -2.68
C LEU A 80 -18.67 14.90 -2.34
N VAL A 81 -19.74 14.40 -1.70
CA VAL A 81 -20.97 15.11 -1.26
C VAL A 81 -22.10 15.12 -2.30
N GLY A 82 -22.90 14.05 -2.31
CA GLY A 82 -24.17 13.96 -3.04
C GLY A 82 -24.49 12.51 -3.43
N GLU A 83 -25.54 11.94 -2.83
CA GLU A 83 -26.19 10.66 -3.14
C GLU A 83 -25.53 9.67 -4.14
N ILE A 84 -24.56 8.88 -3.67
CA ILE A 84 -24.47 7.49 -4.11
C ILE A 84 -25.59 6.74 -3.39
N ARG A 85 -26.65 6.36 -4.12
CA ARG A 85 -27.65 5.39 -3.64
C ARG A 85 -27.02 4.01 -3.53
N THR A 86 -26.18 3.84 -2.51
CA THR A 86 -25.72 2.55 -2.03
C THR A 86 -26.87 1.92 -1.24
N VAL A 87 -27.52 0.91 -1.82
CA VAL A 87 -28.38 -0.01 -1.05
C VAL A 87 -27.45 -0.88 -0.22
N GLY A 88 -27.10 -0.40 0.98
CA GLY A 88 -26.22 -1.13 1.89
C GLY A 88 -25.58 -0.19 2.89
N THR A 89 -25.74 -0.51 4.17
CA THR A 89 -25.26 0.20 5.35
C THR A 89 -23.88 0.84 5.17
N TRP A 90 -23.82 2.16 5.37
CA TRP A 90 -22.60 2.95 5.52
C TRP A 90 -21.82 2.44 6.73
N ALA A 91 -20.97 1.44 6.53
CA ALA A 91 -19.96 1.12 7.51
C ALA A 91 -18.96 2.27 7.51
N ASN A 92 -18.93 3.04 8.61
CA ASN A 92 -17.95 4.10 8.88
C ASN A 92 -16.59 3.80 8.23
N GLY A 93 -16.15 4.63 7.27
CA GLY A 93 -14.93 4.43 6.50
C GLY A 93 -13.68 4.44 7.40
N GLN A 94 -13.13 3.25 7.69
CA GLN A 94 -12.04 3.07 8.67
C GLN A 94 -10.62 3.12 8.07
N PHE A 95 -10.48 3.21 6.74
CA PHE A 95 -9.16 3.01 6.12
C PHE A 95 -8.30 4.26 6.07
N GLY A 96 -8.91 5.45 5.94
CA GLY A 96 -8.20 6.73 5.92
C GLY A 96 -8.76 7.71 4.90
N ASP A 97 -7.94 8.72 4.58
CA ASP A 97 -8.33 9.84 3.73
C ASP A 97 -7.87 9.63 2.28
N VAL A 98 -8.64 10.17 1.33
CA VAL A 98 -8.25 10.30 -0.08
C VAL A 98 -7.74 11.71 -0.32
N HIS A 99 -6.60 11.82 -1.00
CA HIS A 99 -5.97 13.08 -1.35
C HIS A 99 -5.78 13.16 -2.86
N LYS A 100 -5.83 14.38 -3.39
CA LYS A 100 -5.22 14.70 -4.68
C LYS A 100 -3.71 14.73 -4.45
N ALA A 101 -2.95 14.25 -5.42
CA ALA A 101 -1.50 14.29 -5.40
C ALA A 101 -0.95 14.41 -6.81
N THR A 102 0.37 14.60 -6.91
CA THR A 102 1.10 14.58 -8.17
C THR A 102 2.12 13.44 -8.17
N PHE A 103 2.12 12.62 -9.23
CA PHE A 103 3.12 11.60 -9.49
C PHE A 103 3.60 11.73 -10.93
N LYS A 104 4.92 11.90 -11.13
CA LYS A 104 5.54 12.11 -12.46
C LYS A 104 4.82 13.20 -13.29
N ASN A 105 4.54 14.35 -12.66
CA ASN A 105 3.82 15.49 -13.24
C ASN A 105 2.38 15.17 -13.72
N LYS A 106 1.79 14.06 -13.26
CA LYS A 106 0.39 13.72 -13.52
C LYS A 106 -0.43 13.79 -12.24
N PRO A 107 -1.66 14.35 -12.27
CA PRO A 107 -2.55 14.34 -11.13
C PRO A 107 -3.02 12.91 -10.85
N VAL A 108 -3.01 12.52 -9.57
CA VAL A 108 -3.40 11.19 -9.09
C VAL A 108 -4.25 11.29 -7.84
N ALA A 109 -5.01 10.25 -7.54
CA ALA A 109 -5.70 10.07 -6.27
C ALA A 109 -4.87 9.15 -5.36
N VAL A 110 -4.71 9.54 -4.09
CA VAL A 110 -3.97 8.77 -3.10
C VAL A 110 -4.86 8.43 -1.93
N LYS A 111 -5.17 7.15 -1.78
CA LYS A 111 -5.85 6.62 -0.60
C LYS A 111 -4.81 6.26 0.45
N THR A 112 -5.02 6.69 1.70
CA THR A 112 -4.05 6.53 2.78
C THR A 112 -4.53 5.51 3.81
N CYS A 113 -3.59 4.78 4.42
CA CYS A 113 -3.84 3.86 5.53
C CYS A 113 -2.89 4.16 6.70
N LYS A 114 -3.44 4.65 7.81
CA LYS A 114 -2.67 5.06 9.00
C LYS A 114 -2.10 3.84 9.74
N ALA A 115 -0.96 4.01 10.40
CA ALA A 115 -0.34 2.94 11.21
C ALA A 115 -1.24 2.46 12.37
N THR A 116 -2.14 3.33 12.85
CA THR A 116 -3.02 3.08 13.99
C THR A 116 -4.18 2.13 13.70
N VAL A 117 -4.43 1.77 12.43
CA VAL A 117 -5.52 0.85 12.09
C VAL A 117 -5.14 -0.60 12.40
N ASP A 118 -6.14 -1.39 12.77
CA ASP A 118 -5.94 -2.80 13.08
C ASP A 118 -5.47 -3.61 11.85
N ALA A 119 -4.91 -4.80 12.10
CA ALA A 119 -4.36 -5.65 11.04
C ALA A 119 -5.41 -6.16 10.04
N ALA A 120 -6.66 -6.37 10.47
CA ALA A 120 -7.74 -6.81 9.58
C ALA A 120 -8.18 -5.69 8.64
N THR A 121 -8.28 -4.47 9.16
CA THR A 121 -8.55 -3.25 8.42
C THR A 121 -7.42 -2.96 7.44
N ARG A 122 -6.16 -3.03 7.87
CA ARG A 122 -5.01 -2.89 6.96
C ARG A 122 -5.01 -3.94 5.85
N ARG A 123 -5.41 -5.19 6.13
CA ARG A 123 -5.51 -6.25 5.12
C ARG A 123 -6.59 -5.95 4.08
N LYS A 124 -7.75 -5.45 4.51
CA LYS A 124 -8.82 -5.02 3.60
C LYS A 124 -8.33 -3.89 2.69
N PHE A 125 -7.63 -2.89 3.24
CA PHE A 125 -7.02 -1.81 2.45
C PHE A 125 -6.08 -2.35 1.36
N LEU A 126 -5.13 -3.23 1.73
CA LEU A 126 -4.21 -3.82 0.75
C LEU A 126 -4.89 -4.74 -0.26
N SER A 127 -6.00 -5.39 0.12
CA SER A 127 -6.80 -6.21 -0.80
C SER A 127 -7.38 -5.40 -1.96
N GLU A 128 -7.66 -4.11 -1.75
CA GLU A 128 -8.19 -3.25 -2.82
C GLU A 128 -7.15 -3.08 -3.94
N ALA A 129 -5.91 -2.77 -3.58
CA ALA A 129 -4.83 -2.67 -4.56
C ALA A 129 -4.58 -4.00 -5.26
N TYR A 130 -4.64 -5.12 -4.51
CA TYR A 130 -4.49 -6.45 -5.09
C TYR A 130 -5.54 -6.75 -6.17
N ILE A 131 -6.79 -6.35 -5.91
CA ILE A 131 -7.91 -6.51 -6.85
C ILE A 131 -7.70 -5.61 -8.08
N LEU A 132 -7.43 -4.31 -7.88
CA LEU A 132 -7.24 -3.35 -8.99
C LEU A 132 -6.03 -3.64 -9.87
N LYS A 133 -5.01 -4.33 -9.34
CA LYS A 133 -3.81 -4.71 -10.10
C LYS A 133 -4.12 -5.56 -11.34
N ASN A 134 -5.24 -6.29 -11.32
CA ASN A 134 -5.64 -7.20 -12.39
C ASN A 134 -6.72 -6.60 -13.32
N TYR A 135 -7.16 -5.36 -13.09
CA TYR A 135 -8.17 -4.71 -13.92
C TYR A 135 -7.56 -3.65 -14.86
N ASN A 136 -8.04 -3.66 -16.10
CA ASN A 136 -7.74 -2.63 -17.09
C ASN A 136 -8.97 -2.45 -17.97
N HIS A 137 -9.88 -1.58 -17.54
CA HIS A 137 -11.16 -1.34 -18.19
C HIS A 137 -11.50 0.15 -18.11
N PRO A 138 -12.07 0.78 -19.15
CA PRO A 138 -12.36 2.23 -19.17
C PRO A 138 -13.28 2.70 -18.03
N ASN A 139 -14.09 1.80 -17.48
CA ASN A 139 -15.03 2.09 -16.39
C ASN A 139 -14.53 1.60 -15.01
N ILE A 140 -13.25 1.23 -14.90
CA ILE A 140 -12.63 0.81 -13.62
C ILE A 140 -11.40 1.68 -13.39
N VAL A 141 -11.33 2.29 -12.21
CA VAL A 141 -10.18 3.12 -11.84
C VAL A 141 -8.87 2.34 -11.95
N LYS A 142 -7.91 2.92 -12.66
CA LYS A 142 -6.61 2.32 -12.88
C LYS A 142 -5.73 2.46 -11.66
N LEU A 143 -5.22 1.32 -11.16
CA LEU A 143 -4.12 1.31 -10.22
C LEU A 143 -2.84 1.79 -10.89
N ILE A 144 -2.18 2.78 -10.28
CA ILE A 144 -0.86 3.26 -10.69
C ILE A 144 0.21 2.57 -9.85
N GLY A 145 0.00 2.48 -8.54
CA GLY A 145 0.96 1.84 -7.64
C GLY A 145 0.54 1.85 -6.17
N VAL A 146 1.41 1.29 -5.34
CA VAL A 146 1.29 1.21 -3.88
C VAL A 146 2.62 1.63 -3.28
N ALA A 147 2.60 2.50 -2.26
CA ALA A 147 3.79 2.85 -1.49
C ALA A 147 3.69 2.26 -0.08
N THR A 148 4.58 1.33 0.24
CA THR A 148 4.61 0.59 1.51
C THR A 148 5.93 0.76 2.28
N ASP A 149 6.86 1.58 1.75
CA ASP A 149 8.19 1.84 2.33
C ASP A 149 8.14 2.56 3.68
N ARG A 150 7.04 3.24 3.99
CA ARG A 150 6.75 3.82 5.31
C ARG A 150 5.24 3.96 5.53
N HIS A 151 4.85 4.39 6.74
CA HIS A 151 3.48 4.78 7.03
C HIS A 151 3.28 6.29 6.84
N PRO A 152 2.05 6.75 6.54
CA PRO A 152 0.87 5.94 6.20
C PRO A 152 0.99 5.26 4.82
N ILE A 153 0.48 4.04 4.66
CA ILE A 153 0.56 3.31 3.38
C ILE A 153 -0.28 4.04 2.32
N TYR A 154 0.21 4.12 1.08
CA TYR A 154 -0.50 4.73 -0.05
C TYR A 154 -0.94 3.71 -1.09
N ILE A 155 -2.18 3.87 -1.57
CA ILE A 155 -2.66 3.31 -2.85
C ILE A 155 -2.85 4.48 -3.80
N ILE A 156 -2.13 4.45 -4.92
CA ILE A 156 -2.07 5.51 -5.93
C ILE A 156 -2.87 5.06 -7.14
N MET A 157 -3.84 5.88 -7.53
CA MET A 157 -4.80 5.60 -8.61
C MET A 157 -4.88 6.80 -9.55
N GLU A 158 -5.43 6.58 -10.75
CA GLU A 158 -5.78 7.73 -11.60
C GLU A 158 -6.78 8.66 -10.90
N LEU A 159 -6.64 9.96 -11.16
CA LEU A 159 -7.59 10.95 -10.65
C LEU A 159 -8.77 11.06 -11.64
N VAL A 160 -9.96 10.67 -11.19
CA VAL A 160 -11.20 10.88 -11.95
C VAL A 160 -11.79 12.25 -11.59
N GLN A 161 -12.08 13.06 -12.60
CA GLN A 161 -12.78 14.35 -12.43
C GLN A 161 -14.28 14.11 -12.58
N GLY A 162 -15.06 14.41 -11.54
CA GLY A 162 -16.53 14.46 -11.66
C GLY A 162 -16.95 15.67 -12.49
N GLN A 163 -17.80 15.48 -13.49
CA GLN A 163 -18.53 16.58 -14.11
C GLN A 163 -19.77 16.83 -13.27
N LYS A 164 -19.98 18.06 -12.77
CA LYS A 164 -21.24 18.38 -12.12
C LYS A 164 -22.35 18.23 -13.16
N PRO A 165 -23.44 17.48 -12.89
CA PRO A 165 -24.58 17.51 -13.78
C PRO A 165 -25.09 18.95 -13.86
N GLU A 166 -25.19 19.49 -15.07
CA GLU A 166 -25.87 20.76 -15.30
C GLU A 166 -27.28 20.64 -14.76
N LYS A 167 -27.62 21.48 -13.79
CA LYS A 167 -28.98 21.57 -13.27
C LYS A 167 -29.83 22.17 -14.39
N ASN A 168 -30.65 21.35 -15.03
CA ASN A 168 -31.80 21.81 -15.81
C ASN A 168 -32.96 22.15 -14.87
#